data_AF-B1M6D7-F1
#
_entry.id   AF-B1M6D7-F1
#
_cell.length_a   1.000
_cell.length_b   1.000
_cell.length_c   1.000
_cell.angle_alpha   90.00
_cell.angle_beta   90.00
_cell.angle_gamma   90.00
#
_symmetry.space_group_name_H-M   'P 1'
#
loop_
_entity.id
_entity.type
_entity.pdbx_description
1 polymer ?
#
loop_
_entity_poly.entity_id
_entity_poly.type
_entity_poly.pdbx_seq_one_letter_code
_entity_poly.pdbx_strand_id
1 'polypeptide(L)'
;MTAGDGWGCGRRQGSRAARKLSRSSVGAGRPYLARPALSSVWERTLGRAHIIGIHGLANKPPRDEKAAWWRAAIREGLDRNLGLRVAEADLSFTFVYWADLRYPQPLAGDRNREPYRPDHGLGPFPSPAGQPDRAEPTLTDRIYRGLSHLQKAAGLTPVDDLILEYRLDDLWGYYEDAAFRAAARARLRDALAAAAADRVLIAAHSMGGLIAYDVLRAAEADGTPMPRCDLVTLGAPLGLAELKLKLADEHGDLRVPAALAAWTNLMDRQDIATVGDDLAALYAPNAAGVRVRDVPVINAYRRPDGAENRHKSYGYLRTPEFSRVLAAFLDAPG
;
A
#
# COMPACT_ATOMS: atom_id res chain seq x y z
N MET A 1 -28.03 74.57 12.39
CA MET A 1 -28.79 75.14 13.52
C MET A 1 -29.06 74.03 14.52
N THR A 2 -28.45 74.17 15.70
CA THR A 2 -28.84 73.71 17.06
C THR A 2 -28.99 72.20 17.32
N ALA A 3 -28.12 71.51 18.10
CA ALA A 3 -27.80 71.61 19.56
C ALA A 3 -29.00 71.18 20.45
N GLY A 4 -28.92 70.41 21.54
CA GLY A 4 -27.83 69.85 22.37
C GLY A 4 -28.37 68.65 23.20
N ASP A 5 -27.54 67.78 23.78
CA ASP A 5 -26.86 67.83 25.10
C ASP A 5 -27.75 67.65 26.35
N GLY A 6 -27.28 66.78 27.28
CA GLY A 6 -27.67 66.76 28.71
C GLY A 6 -27.94 65.35 29.27
N TRP A 7 -26.94 64.59 29.74
CA TRP A 7 -26.37 64.52 31.12
C TRP A 7 -27.32 64.11 32.26
N GLY A 8 -26.93 63.08 33.02
CA GLY A 8 -27.52 62.73 34.31
C GLY A 8 -26.78 61.60 35.04
N CYS A 9 -25.77 61.96 35.84
CA CYS A 9 -25.00 61.08 36.72
C CYS A 9 -25.65 61.00 38.12
N GLY A 10 -25.70 59.81 38.74
CA GLY A 10 -26.13 59.64 40.14
C GLY A 10 -25.42 58.46 40.82
N ARG A 11 -24.60 58.77 41.83
CA ARG A 11 -23.92 57.82 42.76
C ARG A 11 -24.76 57.56 44.02
N ARG A 12 -24.59 56.38 44.65
CA ARG A 12 -24.47 56.07 46.11
C ARG A 12 -24.47 54.53 46.29
N GLN A 13 -23.34 53.87 46.61
CA GLN A 13 -22.84 53.45 47.94
C GLN A 13 -23.83 52.64 48.83
N GLY A 14 -23.42 51.42 49.26
CA GLY A 14 -24.09 50.67 50.34
C GLY A 14 -23.73 49.18 50.53
N SER A 15 -22.62 48.93 51.25
CA SER A 15 -22.27 47.80 52.16
C SER A 15 -22.66 46.31 51.94
N ARG A 16 -21.59 45.49 51.93
CA ARG A 16 -21.32 44.25 52.69
C ARG A 16 -22.42 43.17 52.84
N ALA A 17 -22.13 41.98 52.30
CA ALA A 17 -22.24 40.73 53.06
C ALA A 17 -21.31 39.66 52.46
N ALA A 18 -20.41 39.15 53.29
CA ALA A 18 -19.53 38.03 52.98
C ALA A 18 -20.32 36.71 53.07
N ARG A 19 -20.18 35.84 52.06
CA ARG A 19 -20.30 34.39 52.25
C ARG A 19 -19.15 33.69 51.53
N LYS A 20 -18.48 32.86 52.32
CA LYS A 20 -17.32 32.03 51.98
C LYS A 20 -17.82 30.62 51.61
N LEU A 21 -17.05 29.96 50.75
CA LEU A 21 -17.04 28.51 50.41
C LEU A 21 -18.08 28.13 49.33
N SER A 22 -17.72 27.46 48.23
CA SER A 22 -16.82 26.31 48.13
C SER A 22 -16.01 26.25 46.83
N ARG A 23 -14.99 25.39 46.88
CA ARG A 23 -13.93 25.13 45.89
C ARG A 23 -14.46 24.54 44.58
N SER A 24 -13.96 25.04 43.45
CA SER A 24 -13.80 24.25 42.22
C SER A 24 -12.35 24.36 41.75
N SER A 25 -11.67 23.22 41.75
CA SER A 25 -10.27 23.03 41.37
C SER A 25 -10.04 23.37 39.90
N VAL A 26 -9.33 24.46 39.62
CA VAL A 26 -8.64 24.66 38.34
C VAL A 26 -7.33 23.87 38.42
N GLY A 27 -7.34 22.69 37.81
CA GLY A 27 -6.16 21.84 37.68
C GLY A 27 -5.13 22.51 36.77
N ALA A 28 -3.91 22.60 37.28
CA ALA A 28 -2.74 23.14 36.61
C ALA A 28 -2.50 22.51 35.23
N GLY A 29 -2.21 23.37 34.25
CA GLY A 29 -1.70 22.94 32.95
C GLY A 29 -0.42 22.14 33.13
N ARG A 30 -0.42 20.90 32.63
CA ARG A 30 0.82 20.13 32.46
C ARG A 30 1.60 20.72 31.28
N PRO A 31 2.91 20.96 31.41
CA PRO A 31 3.71 21.36 30.27
C PRO A 31 3.72 20.23 29.24
N TYR A 32 3.61 20.62 27.97
CA TYR A 32 3.70 19.75 26.80
C TYR A 32 5.11 19.13 26.79
N LEU A 33 5.25 17.89 27.26
CA LEU A 33 6.49 17.14 27.12
C LEU A 33 6.67 16.86 25.63
N ALA A 34 7.69 17.49 25.03
CA ALA A 34 8.12 17.18 23.69
C ALA A 34 8.41 15.66 23.59
N ARG A 35 7.73 14.98 22.67
CA ARG A 35 8.07 13.60 22.32
C ARG A 35 9.49 13.59 21.77
N PRO A 36 10.36 12.64 22.16
CA PRO A 36 11.71 12.61 21.64
C PRO A 36 11.67 12.38 20.12
N ALA A 37 12.49 13.14 19.39
CA ALA A 37 12.76 12.87 17.99
C ALA A 37 13.25 11.43 17.85
N LEU A 38 12.69 10.69 16.89
CA LEU A 38 12.93 9.26 16.64
C LEU A 38 14.37 8.92 16.19
N SER A 39 15.35 9.80 16.40
CA SER A 39 16.62 9.79 15.68
C SER A 39 17.84 9.32 16.48
N SER A 40 17.73 8.52 17.54
CA SER A 40 18.96 8.09 18.26
C SER A 40 18.97 6.72 18.94
N VAL A 41 18.06 5.79 18.59
CA VAL A 41 18.05 4.44 19.22
C VAL A 41 18.25 3.28 18.23
N TRP A 42 18.28 3.54 16.92
CA TRP A 42 18.15 2.47 15.90
C TRP A 42 19.43 1.79 15.43
N GLU A 43 20.60 2.13 15.96
CA GLU A 43 21.88 1.71 15.36
C GLU A 43 22.52 0.44 15.93
N ARG A 44 21.84 -0.32 16.79
CA ARG A 44 22.45 -1.52 17.37
C ARG A 44 21.50 -2.71 17.36
N THR A 45 21.58 -3.52 16.31
CA THR A 45 22.14 -4.91 16.33
C THR A 45 21.71 -5.73 15.09
N LEU A 46 20.77 -5.24 14.27
CA LEU A 46 20.39 -5.81 12.97
C LEU A 46 20.26 -4.65 11.96
N GLY A 47 20.54 -4.87 10.68
CA GLY A 47 20.71 -3.81 9.67
C GLY A 47 19.55 -2.82 9.51
N ARG A 48 19.70 -1.81 8.64
CA ARG A 48 18.71 -0.72 8.52
C ARG A 48 17.41 -1.29 7.91
N ALA A 49 16.27 -0.66 8.20
CA ALA A 49 15.03 -0.97 7.49
C ALA A 49 15.12 -0.45 6.04
N HIS A 50 14.81 -1.30 5.06
CA HIS A 50 14.89 -0.97 3.64
C HIS A 50 13.60 -1.39 2.91
N ILE A 51 13.09 -0.51 2.04
CA ILE A 51 11.87 -0.74 1.28
C ILE A 51 12.23 -0.96 -0.18
N ILE A 52 11.76 -2.06 -0.76
CA ILE A 52 11.90 -2.36 -2.19
C ILE A 52 10.52 -2.20 -2.85
N GLY A 53 10.37 -1.19 -3.70
CA GLY A 53 9.16 -1.01 -4.50
C GLY A 53 9.28 -1.67 -5.87
N ILE A 54 8.29 -2.47 -6.28
CA ILE A 54 8.20 -3.07 -7.62
C ILE A 54 6.84 -2.77 -8.27
N HIS A 55 6.85 -2.23 -9.49
CA HIS A 55 5.65 -1.76 -10.18
C HIS A 55 4.94 -2.85 -11.02
N GLY A 56 3.69 -2.60 -11.41
CA GLY A 56 2.88 -3.46 -12.30
C GLY A 56 3.07 -3.22 -13.80
N LEU A 57 2.27 -3.88 -14.64
CA LEU A 57 2.59 -4.17 -16.05
C LEU A 57 2.70 -2.96 -17.01
N ALA A 58 1.75 -2.02 -16.94
CA ALA A 58 1.62 -0.94 -17.92
C ALA A 58 2.92 -0.13 -18.15
N ASN A 59 3.02 0.62 -19.24
CA ASN A 59 4.16 1.53 -19.41
C ASN A 59 4.26 2.53 -18.23
N LYS A 60 5.48 2.96 -17.90
CA LYS A 60 5.77 3.77 -16.73
C LYS A 60 6.48 5.07 -17.11
N PRO A 61 6.33 6.12 -16.29
CA PRO A 61 7.19 7.30 -16.37
C PRO A 61 8.66 6.92 -16.17
N PRO A 62 9.61 7.80 -16.50
CA PRO A 62 11.03 7.61 -16.21
C PRO A 62 11.27 7.07 -14.80
N ARG A 63 12.26 6.16 -14.68
CA ARG A 63 12.55 5.42 -13.45
C ARG A 63 12.61 6.32 -12.21
N ASP A 64 13.39 7.40 -12.29
CA ASP A 64 13.64 8.26 -11.14
C ASP A 64 12.41 9.09 -10.76
N GLU A 65 11.63 9.55 -11.75
CA GLU A 65 10.35 10.22 -11.52
C GLU A 65 9.35 9.27 -10.83
N LYS A 66 9.22 8.05 -11.35
CA LYS A 66 8.33 7.04 -10.77
C LYS A 66 8.75 6.66 -9.35
N ALA A 67 10.05 6.53 -9.09
CA ALA A 67 10.60 6.26 -7.77
C ALA A 67 10.32 7.42 -6.79
N ALA A 68 10.55 8.66 -7.20
CA ALA A 68 10.25 9.85 -6.41
C ALA A 68 8.75 9.94 -6.07
N TRP A 69 7.87 9.61 -7.02
CA TRP A 69 6.43 9.57 -6.80
C TRP A 69 5.97 8.46 -5.86
N TRP A 70 6.64 7.29 -5.87
CA TRP A 70 6.39 6.26 -4.86
C TRP A 70 6.79 6.74 -3.46
N ARG A 71 7.99 7.32 -3.32
CA ARG A 71 8.43 7.92 -2.04
C ARG A 71 7.46 8.99 -1.56
N ALA A 72 7.02 9.89 -2.44
CA ALA A 72 6.08 10.95 -2.11
C ALA A 72 4.72 10.39 -1.66
N ALA A 73 4.15 9.41 -2.37
CA ALA A 73 2.89 8.78 -1.97
C ALA A 73 2.97 8.09 -0.61
N ILE A 74 4.06 7.37 -0.34
CA ILE A 74 4.32 6.71 0.96
C ILE A 74 4.38 7.75 2.08
N ARG A 75 5.18 8.82 1.89
CA ARG A 75 5.35 9.88 2.89
C ARG A 75 4.05 10.65 3.15
N GLU A 76 3.29 10.94 2.09
CA GLU A 76 1.97 11.56 2.19
C GLU A 76 1.02 10.68 3.03
N GLY A 77 1.00 9.37 2.78
CA GLY A 77 0.23 8.41 3.56
C GLY A 77 0.63 8.39 5.04
N LEU A 78 1.92 8.26 5.35
CA LEU A 78 2.43 8.24 6.72
C LEU A 78 2.07 9.51 7.51
N ASP A 79 2.24 10.69 6.90
CA ASP A 79 1.92 11.97 7.55
C ASP A 79 0.39 12.11 7.74
N ARG A 80 -0.40 11.95 6.68
CA ARG A 80 -1.85 12.18 6.74
C ARG A 80 -2.60 11.15 7.59
N ASN A 81 -2.18 9.88 7.57
CA ASN A 81 -2.90 8.81 8.24
C ASN A 81 -2.45 8.62 9.70
N LEU A 82 -1.18 8.86 10.00
CA LEU A 82 -0.57 8.54 11.30
C LEU A 82 0.13 9.74 11.97
N GLY A 83 0.25 10.88 11.30
CA GLY A 83 1.04 12.02 11.77
C GLY A 83 2.54 11.76 11.77
N LEU A 84 2.99 10.74 11.03
CA LEU A 84 4.40 10.33 10.97
C LEU A 84 5.12 11.02 9.82
N ARG A 85 5.84 12.10 10.15
CA ARG A 85 6.64 12.84 9.18
C ARG A 85 8.01 12.22 9.02
N VAL A 86 8.24 11.59 7.87
CA VAL A 86 9.52 11.01 7.49
C VAL A 86 10.18 11.92 6.44
N ALA A 87 11.43 12.33 6.65
CA ALA A 87 12.18 13.05 5.63
C ALA A 87 12.52 12.11 4.47
N GLU A 88 12.68 12.63 3.25
CA GLU A 88 12.98 11.78 2.09
C GLU A 88 14.31 11.00 2.27
N ALA A 89 15.31 11.62 2.90
CA ALA A 89 16.61 11.00 3.17
C ALA A 89 16.53 9.85 4.20
N ASP A 90 15.50 9.84 5.05
CA ASP A 90 15.33 8.82 6.10
C ASP A 90 14.55 7.60 5.59
N LEU A 91 13.90 7.71 4.43
CA LEU A 91 13.16 6.61 3.80
C LEU A 91 14.07 5.83 2.85
N SER A 92 14.80 4.85 3.40
CA SER A 92 15.63 3.92 2.62
C SER A 92 14.78 3.14 1.63
N PHE A 93 14.91 3.45 0.33
CA PHE A 93 13.99 2.95 -0.71
C PHE A 93 14.70 2.66 -2.04
N THR A 94 14.57 1.42 -2.52
CA THR A 94 14.98 1.00 -3.86
C THR A 94 13.77 0.78 -4.75
N PHE A 95 13.84 1.28 -5.99
CA PHE A 95 12.79 1.07 -6.98
C PHE A 95 13.23 0.07 -8.06
N VAL A 96 12.58 -1.10 -8.07
CA VAL A 96 12.70 -2.11 -9.11
C VAL A 96 11.84 -1.69 -10.28
N TYR A 97 12.50 -1.05 -11.25
CA TYR A 97 11.92 -0.66 -12.52
C TYR A 97 12.20 -1.75 -13.54
N TRP A 98 11.18 -2.18 -14.29
CA TRP A 98 11.33 -3.18 -15.34
C TRP A 98 10.51 -2.87 -16.61
N ALA A 99 9.79 -1.74 -16.66
CA ALA A 99 8.97 -1.37 -17.80
C ALA A 99 9.77 -1.13 -19.10
N ASP A 100 11.03 -0.73 -19.00
CA ASP A 100 11.98 -0.61 -20.13
C ASP A 100 12.29 -1.93 -20.82
N LEU A 101 12.02 -3.08 -20.18
CA LEU A 101 12.12 -4.39 -20.83
C LEU A 101 11.00 -4.61 -21.86
N ARG A 102 9.86 -3.93 -21.73
CA ARG A 102 8.68 -4.07 -22.61
C ARG A 102 8.43 -2.85 -23.48
N TYR A 103 8.81 -1.67 -22.99
CA TYR A 103 8.52 -0.39 -23.64
C TYR A 103 9.82 0.35 -23.98
N PRO A 104 10.10 0.61 -25.27
CA PRO A 104 11.33 1.29 -25.69
C PRO A 104 11.50 2.69 -25.11
N GLN A 105 10.38 3.36 -24.80
CA GLN A 105 10.35 4.74 -24.31
C GLN A 105 9.39 4.85 -23.11
N PRO A 106 9.81 5.53 -22.02
CA PRO A 106 8.94 5.76 -20.89
C PRO A 106 7.80 6.75 -21.23
N LEU A 107 6.72 6.70 -20.45
CA LEU A 107 5.61 7.65 -20.50
C LEU A 107 6.00 8.98 -19.84
N ALA A 108 6.54 9.90 -20.63
CA ALA A 108 6.93 11.24 -20.16
C ALA A 108 5.91 12.33 -20.56
N GLY A 109 5.84 13.38 -19.75
CA GLY A 109 5.06 14.59 -20.01
C GLY A 109 3.57 14.33 -20.16
N ASP A 110 2.93 15.02 -21.11
CA ASP A 110 1.48 14.98 -21.33
C ASP A 110 0.94 13.61 -21.76
N ARG A 111 1.82 12.68 -22.17
CA ARG A 111 1.45 11.29 -22.46
C ARG A 111 1.07 10.52 -21.19
N ASN A 112 1.60 10.94 -20.03
CA ASN A 112 1.26 10.32 -18.77
C ASN A 112 -0.04 10.91 -18.22
N ARG A 113 -1.15 10.20 -18.46
CA ARG A 113 -2.48 10.56 -17.95
C ARG A 113 -2.69 10.23 -16.46
N GLU A 114 -1.71 9.64 -15.81
CA GLU A 114 -1.79 9.20 -14.41
C GLU A 114 -0.53 9.57 -13.61
N PRO A 115 -0.13 10.86 -13.59
CA PRO A 115 0.98 11.31 -12.77
C PRO A 115 0.59 11.27 -11.29
N TYR A 116 1.56 11.04 -10.41
CA TYR A 116 1.28 11.25 -8.99
C TYR A 116 1.03 12.74 -8.74
N ARG A 117 -0.01 13.03 -7.97
CA ARG A 117 -0.25 14.35 -7.39
C ARG A 117 -0.64 14.16 -5.92
N PRO A 118 -0.08 14.97 -5.01
CA PRO A 118 -0.61 15.07 -3.65
C PRO A 118 -2.11 15.33 -3.73
N ASP A 119 -2.87 14.63 -2.89
CA ASP A 119 -4.31 14.77 -2.84
C ASP A 119 -4.68 16.08 -2.12
N HIS A 120 -5.72 16.77 -2.59
CA HIS A 120 -6.09 18.09 -2.08
C HIS A 120 -6.63 18.07 -0.64
N GLY A 121 -7.03 16.91 -0.12
CA GLY A 121 -7.50 16.77 1.26
C GLY A 121 -6.37 16.93 2.29
N LEU A 122 -6.73 17.31 3.51
CA LEU A 122 -5.77 17.46 4.63
C LEU A 122 -5.93 16.37 5.70
N GLY A 123 -7.05 15.65 5.72
CA GLY A 123 -7.31 14.57 6.68
C GLY A 123 -6.75 13.22 6.23
N PRO A 124 -6.90 12.16 7.06
CA PRO A 124 -6.57 10.80 6.67
C PRO A 124 -7.26 10.38 5.38
N PHE A 125 -6.63 9.48 4.63
CA PHE A 125 -7.24 8.84 3.47
C PHE A 125 -8.40 7.93 3.91
N PRO A 126 -9.39 7.68 3.01
CA PRO A 126 -10.49 6.79 3.32
C PRO A 126 -9.99 5.37 3.62
N SER A 127 -10.65 4.70 4.55
CA SER A 127 -10.39 3.32 4.96
C SER A 127 -11.73 2.59 5.14
N PRO A 128 -11.79 1.28 4.85
CA PRO A 128 -12.99 0.49 5.11
C PRO A 128 -13.47 0.57 6.57
N ALA A 129 -12.56 0.77 7.53
CA ALA A 129 -12.92 0.88 8.95
C ALA A 129 -13.86 2.07 9.25
N GLY A 130 -13.79 3.15 8.46
CA GLY A 130 -14.69 4.30 8.56
C GLY A 130 -15.73 4.40 7.45
N GLN A 131 -15.60 3.60 6.39
CA GLN A 131 -16.44 3.64 5.18
C GLN A 131 -16.64 2.22 4.62
N PRO A 132 -17.29 1.30 5.37
CA PRO A 132 -17.39 -0.11 4.98
C PRO A 132 -18.10 -0.29 3.63
N ASP A 133 -19.17 0.47 3.38
CA ASP A 133 -19.98 0.39 2.15
C ASP A 133 -19.15 0.67 0.88
N ARG A 134 -18.13 1.54 0.98
CA ARG A 134 -17.23 1.89 -0.14
C ARG A 134 -16.18 0.84 -0.43
N ALA A 135 -16.02 -0.12 0.48
CA ALA A 135 -15.11 -1.24 0.37
C ALA A 135 -15.86 -2.55 0.12
N GLU A 136 -17.18 -2.52 -0.12
CA GLU A 136 -17.92 -3.73 -0.42
C GLU A 136 -17.52 -4.31 -1.78
N PRO A 137 -17.41 -5.66 -1.88
CA PRO A 137 -17.37 -6.39 -3.13
C PRO A 137 -18.43 -5.91 -4.12
N THR A 138 -18.01 -5.54 -5.32
CA THR A 138 -18.94 -5.32 -6.44
C THR A 138 -19.72 -6.60 -6.73
N LEU A 139 -20.90 -6.48 -7.38
CA LEU A 139 -21.65 -7.64 -7.86
C LEU A 139 -20.76 -8.54 -8.74
N THR A 140 -19.93 -7.93 -9.58
CA THR A 140 -18.92 -8.60 -10.40
C THR A 140 -17.92 -9.40 -9.55
N ASP A 141 -17.32 -8.81 -8.51
CA ASP A 141 -16.43 -9.54 -7.58
C ASP A 141 -17.15 -10.73 -6.91
N ARG A 142 -18.39 -10.54 -6.47
CA ARG A 142 -19.21 -11.62 -5.89
C ARG A 142 -19.48 -12.75 -6.90
N ILE A 143 -19.80 -12.40 -8.15
CA ILE A 143 -20.03 -13.36 -9.23
C ILE A 143 -18.75 -14.13 -9.54
N TYR A 144 -17.60 -13.48 -9.69
CA TYR A 144 -16.34 -14.15 -9.97
C TYR A 144 -15.88 -15.08 -8.84
N ARG A 145 -16.06 -14.69 -7.57
CA ARG A 145 -15.84 -15.58 -6.41
C ARG A 145 -16.79 -16.77 -6.39
N GLY A 146 -18.03 -16.60 -6.88
CA GLY A 146 -18.98 -17.70 -7.04
C GLY A 146 -18.62 -18.63 -8.21
N LEU A 147 -18.11 -18.07 -9.31
CA LEU A 147 -17.74 -18.81 -10.53
C LEU A 147 -16.43 -19.58 -10.38
N SER A 148 -15.49 -19.16 -9.52
CA SER A 148 -14.27 -19.93 -9.22
C SER A 148 -14.59 -21.33 -8.68
N HIS A 149 -15.71 -21.49 -7.97
CA HIS A 149 -16.22 -22.78 -7.53
C HIS A 149 -16.83 -23.62 -8.67
N LEU A 150 -17.41 -23.00 -9.68
CA LEU A 150 -18.01 -23.67 -10.85
C LEU A 150 -16.98 -24.04 -11.92
N GLN A 151 -15.88 -23.29 -12.04
CA GLN A 151 -14.75 -23.61 -12.94
C GLN A 151 -14.17 -25.01 -12.65
N LYS A 152 -14.19 -25.45 -11.38
CA LYS A 152 -13.78 -26.82 -10.99
C LYS A 152 -14.73 -27.93 -11.47
N ALA A 153 -15.96 -27.60 -11.89
CA ALA A 153 -17.01 -28.58 -12.17
C ALA A 153 -17.55 -28.55 -13.62
N ALA A 154 -17.49 -27.41 -14.34
CA ALA A 154 -18.29 -27.25 -15.56
C ALA A 154 -17.57 -26.66 -16.80
N GLY A 155 -16.31 -26.19 -16.70
CA GLY A 155 -15.52 -25.79 -17.87
C GLY A 155 -16.10 -24.69 -18.77
N LEU A 156 -17.07 -23.89 -18.30
CA LEU A 156 -17.73 -22.85 -19.09
C LEU A 156 -17.73 -21.52 -18.34
N THR A 157 -17.34 -20.44 -19.02
CA THR A 157 -17.39 -19.06 -18.50
C THR A 157 -18.19 -18.17 -19.46
N PRO A 158 -19.23 -17.47 -19.00
CA PRO A 158 -19.80 -16.33 -19.70
C PRO A 158 -19.68 -15.07 -18.84
N VAL A 159 -18.62 -14.26 -18.98
CA VAL A 159 -18.55 -12.93 -18.35
C VAL A 159 -17.65 -11.98 -19.15
N ASP A 160 -18.24 -10.87 -19.63
CA ASP A 160 -17.65 -9.73 -20.37
C ASP A 160 -16.17 -9.86 -20.76
N ASP A 161 -15.95 -10.42 -21.94
CA ASP A 161 -14.66 -10.90 -22.44
C ASP A 161 -13.55 -9.82 -22.45
N LEU A 162 -13.88 -8.55 -22.71
CA LEU A 162 -12.88 -7.53 -23.06
C LEU A 162 -11.90 -7.15 -21.92
N ILE A 163 -12.35 -7.10 -20.66
CA ILE A 163 -11.52 -6.65 -19.53
C ILE A 163 -10.78 -7.81 -18.86
N LEU A 164 -11.36 -9.02 -18.92
CA LEU A 164 -10.67 -10.24 -18.50
C LEU A 164 -9.58 -10.62 -19.50
N GLU A 165 -9.86 -10.52 -20.79
CA GLU A 165 -8.89 -10.71 -21.88
C GLU A 165 -7.67 -9.81 -21.70
N TYR A 166 -7.86 -8.50 -21.50
CA TYR A 166 -6.72 -7.58 -21.29
C TYR A 166 -5.85 -7.95 -20.08
N ARG A 167 -6.42 -8.50 -19.00
CA ARG A 167 -5.66 -8.94 -17.80
C ARG A 167 -4.96 -10.27 -18.02
N LEU A 168 -5.62 -11.19 -18.71
CA LEU A 168 -5.06 -12.50 -19.04
C LEU A 168 -3.92 -12.34 -20.05
N ASP A 169 -4.10 -11.58 -21.13
CA ASP A 169 -3.05 -11.30 -22.13
C ASP A 169 -1.77 -10.76 -21.50
N ASP A 170 -1.94 -9.85 -20.55
CA ASP A 170 -0.86 -9.20 -19.84
C ASP A 170 -0.14 -10.18 -18.88
N LEU A 171 -0.86 -11.11 -18.25
CA LEU A 171 -0.26 -12.22 -17.48
C LEU A 171 0.39 -13.26 -18.40
N TRP A 172 -0.24 -13.58 -19.53
CA TRP A 172 0.27 -14.52 -20.52
C TRP A 172 1.58 -14.01 -21.10
N GLY A 173 1.70 -12.72 -21.39
CA GLY A 173 2.96 -12.12 -21.84
C GLY A 173 4.13 -12.33 -20.85
N TYR A 174 3.87 -12.38 -19.53
CA TYR A 174 4.90 -12.72 -18.54
C TYR A 174 5.34 -14.20 -18.64
N TYR A 175 4.43 -15.12 -18.95
CA TYR A 175 4.75 -16.55 -19.05
C TYR A 175 5.25 -16.98 -20.43
N GLU A 176 4.83 -16.30 -21.50
CA GLU A 176 5.20 -16.61 -22.88
C GLU A 176 6.59 -16.11 -23.25
N ASP A 177 7.01 -14.96 -22.71
CA ASP A 177 8.35 -14.41 -22.95
C ASP A 177 9.31 -14.78 -21.81
N ALA A 178 9.99 -15.91 -21.97
CA ALA A 178 10.97 -16.40 -21.01
C ALA A 178 12.15 -15.44 -20.78
N ALA A 179 12.58 -14.69 -21.81
CA ALA A 179 13.69 -13.76 -21.71
C ALA A 179 13.30 -12.52 -20.90
N PHE A 180 12.13 -11.95 -21.19
CA PHE A 180 11.52 -10.88 -20.40
C PHE A 180 11.35 -11.30 -18.94
N ARG A 181 10.77 -12.48 -18.70
CA ARG A 181 10.56 -13.03 -17.36
C ARG A 181 11.87 -13.20 -16.60
N ALA A 182 12.89 -13.77 -17.22
CA ALA A 182 14.20 -13.92 -16.60
C ALA A 182 14.81 -12.56 -16.23
N ALA A 183 14.74 -11.57 -17.11
CA ALA A 183 15.25 -10.23 -16.88
C ALA A 183 14.48 -9.48 -15.78
N ALA A 184 13.15 -9.58 -15.75
CA ALA A 184 12.32 -8.97 -14.71
C ALA A 184 12.62 -9.58 -13.33
N ARG A 185 12.75 -10.92 -13.25
CA ARG A 185 13.15 -11.62 -12.02
C ARG A 185 14.55 -11.23 -11.56
N ALA A 186 15.51 -11.12 -12.48
CA ALA A 186 16.87 -10.71 -12.15
C ALA A 186 16.91 -9.35 -11.44
N ARG A 187 16.17 -8.35 -11.92
CA ARG A 187 16.14 -7.01 -11.30
C ARG A 187 15.66 -7.02 -9.85
N LEU A 188 14.68 -7.85 -9.50
CA LEU A 188 14.24 -7.98 -8.12
C LEU A 188 15.25 -8.77 -7.27
N ARG A 189 15.82 -9.85 -7.81
CA ARG A 189 16.88 -10.62 -7.11
C ARG A 189 18.09 -9.74 -6.79
N ASP A 190 18.54 -8.92 -7.73
CA ASP A 190 19.68 -8.02 -7.54
C ASP A 190 19.39 -6.99 -6.43
N ALA A 191 18.17 -6.44 -6.39
CA ALA A 191 17.75 -5.52 -5.34
C ALA A 191 17.70 -6.20 -3.95
N LEU A 192 17.21 -7.44 -3.89
CA LEU A 192 17.18 -8.23 -2.65
C LEU A 192 18.60 -8.58 -2.19
N ALA A 193 19.48 -8.98 -3.10
CA ALA A 193 20.88 -9.28 -2.79
C ALA A 193 21.63 -8.05 -2.27
N ALA A 194 21.41 -6.88 -2.88
CA ALA A 194 21.99 -5.62 -2.43
C ALA A 194 21.51 -5.19 -1.03
N ALA A 195 20.28 -5.58 -0.65
CA ALA A 195 19.69 -5.29 0.66
C ALA A 195 19.80 -6.48 1.64
N ALA A 196 20.69 -7.45 1.39
CA ALA A 196 20.71 -8.70 2.15
C ALA A 196 21.06 -8.55 3.65
N ALA A 197 21.77 -7.47 4.01
CA ALA A 197 22.11 -7.15 5.39
C ALA A 197 21.01 -6.34 6.11
N ASP A 198 20.02 -5.85 5.38
CA ASP A 198 18.95 -5.01 5.87
C ASP A 198 17.70 -5.84 6.21
N ARG A 199 16.80 -5.25 7.01
CA ARG A 199 15.43 -5.73 7.09
C ARG A 199 14.69 -5.22 5.88
N VAL A 200 14.12 -6.11 5.08
CA VAL A 200 13.52 -5.75 3.79
C VAL A 200 11.99 -5.82 3.85
N LEU A 201 11.32 -4.78 3.36
CA LEU A 201 9.89 -4.80 3.01
C LEU A 201 9.73 -4.61 1.50
N ILE A 202 9.09 -5.57 0.83
CA ILE A 202 8.77 -5.51 -0.59
C ILE A 202 7.35 -4.94 -0.75
N ALA A 203 7.21 -3.76 -1.35
CA ALA A 203 5.93 -3.20 -1.75
C ALA A 203 5.69 -3.50 -3.23
N ALA A 204 4.80 -4.45 -3.53
CA ALA A 204 4.68 -5.06 -4.84
C ALA A 204 3.31 -4.79 -5.47
N HIS A 205 3.26 -3.93 -6.50
CA HIS A 205 2.01 -3.52 -7.13
C HIS A 205 1.64 -4.39 -8.34
N SER A 206 0.41 -4.89 -8.38
CA SER A 206 -0.15 -5.62 -9.53
C SER A 206 0.78 -6.76 -9.97
N MET A 207 1.22 -6.80 -11.24
CA MET A 207 2.17 -7.80 -11.73
C MET A 207 3.52 -7.80 -10.99
N GLY A 208 3.92 -6.71 -10.34
CA GLY A 208 5.07 -6.71 -9.43
C GLY A 208 4.90 -7.68 -8.27
N GLY A 209 3.67 -7.93 -7.81
CA GLY A 209 3.34 -8.95 -6.81
C GLY A 209 3.51 -10.38 -7.34
N LEU A 210 3.15 -10.62 -8.60
CA LEU A 210 3.44 -11.89 -9.28
C LEU A 210 4.94 -12.13 -9.38
N ILE A 211 5.70 -11.14 -9.88
CA ILE A 211 7.17 -11.23 -9.98
C ILE A 211 7.79 -11.50 -8.61
N ALA A 212 7.33 -10.80 -7.57
CA ALA A 212 7.84 -11.01 -6.21
C ALA A 212 7.58 -12.43 -5.70
N TYR A 213 6.37 -12.96 -5.89
CA TYR A 213 6.05 -14.33 -5.51
C TYR A 213 6.89 -15.36 -6.29
N ASP A 214 6.98 -15.22 -7.62
CA ASP A 214 7.76 -16.10 -8.50
C ASP A 214 9.25 -16.10 -8.10
N VAL A 215 9.86 -14.93 -7.92
CA VAL A 215 11.26 -14.82 -7.48
C VAL A 215 11.51 -15.56 -6.17
N LEU A 216 10.65 -15.36 -5.17
CA LEU A 216 10.82 -15.97 -3.85
C LEU A 216 10.59 -17.49 -3.89
N ARG A 217 9.61 -17.98 -4.65
CA ARG A 217 9.35 -19.42 -4.81
C ARG A 217 10.41 -20.11 -5.65
N ALA A 218 10.90 -19.48 -6.72
CA ALA A 218 11.99 -20.00 -7.54
C ALA A 218 13.28 -20.12 -6.71
N ALA A 219 13.62 -19.08 -5.92
CA ALA A 219 14.76 -19.12 -5.02
C ALA A 219 14.64 -20.20 -3.93
N GLU A 220 13.42 -20.43 -3.41
CA GLU A 220 13.18 -21.53 -2.47
C GLU A 220 13.39 -22.90 -3.13
N ALA A 221 12.99 -23.06 -4.40
CA ALA A 221 13.12 -24.31 -5.12
C ALA A 221 14.56 -24.66 -5.52
N ASP A 222 15.37 -23.66 -5.91
CA ASP A 222 16.77 -23.87 -6.31
C ASP A 222 17.78 -23.68 -5.17
N GLY A 223 17.31 -23.33 -3.97
CA GLY A 223 18.13 -23.13 -2.79
C GLY A 223 18.90 -21.81 -2.76
N THR A 224 18.59 -20.87 -3.66
CA THR A 224 19.20 -19.54 -3.66
C THR A 224 18.86 -18.80 -2.35
N PRO A 225 19.85 -18.37 -1.54
CA PRO A 225 19.59 -17.64 -0.32
C PRO A 225 18.91 -16.30 -0.60
N MET A 226 17.75 -16.07 0.02
CA MET A 226 17.04 -14.79 0.01
C MET A 226 17.08 -14.18 1.41
N PRO A 227 17.18 -12.84 1.55
CA PRO A 227 17.03 -12.21 2.84
C PRO A 227 15.63 -12.44 3.40
N ARG A 228 15.54 -12.53 4.72
CA ARG A 228 14.25 -12.56 5.40
C ARG A 228 13.54 -11.22 5.15
N CYS A 229 12.33 -11.26 4.63
CA CYS A 229 11.62 -10.05 4.19
C CYS A 229 10.12 -10.08 4.49
N ASP A 230 9.52 -8.89 4.54
CA ASP A 230 8.07 -8.72 4.56
C ASP A 230 7.58 -8.43 3.15
N LEU A 231 6.41 -8.94 2.78
CA LEU A 231 5.76 -8.68 1.51
C LEU A 231 4.44 -7.93 1.72
N VAL A 232 4.27 -6.82 1.00
CA VAL A 232 3.01 -6.11 0.86
C VAL A 232 2.58 -6.12 -0.60
N THR A 233 1.61 -6.94 -0.95
CA THR A 233 1.03 -6.94 -2.30
C THR A 233 -0.05 -5.86 -2.40
N LEU A 234 -0.04 -5.10 -3.49
CA LEU A 234 -0.93 -3.97 -3.74
C LEU A 234 -1.74 -4.26 -5.02
N GLY A 235 -2.99 -4.69 -4.85
CA GLY A 235 -3.85 -5.01 -5.98
C GLY A 235 -3.31 -6.15 -6.87
N ALA A 236 -2.68 -7.17 -6.28
CA ALA A 236 -2.00 -8.22 -7.05
C ALA A 236 -2.98 -9.28 -7.59
N PRO A 237 -2.79 -9.80 -8.81
CA PRO A 237 -3.69 -10.76 -9.46
C PRO A 237 -3.55 -12.21 -8.96
N LEU A 238 -2.88 -12.43 -7.82
CA LEU A 238 -2.52 -13.75 -7.28
C LEU A 238 -3.72 -14.65 -6.90
N GLY A 239 -4.92 -14.08 -6.91
CA GLY A 239 -6.21 -14.74 -6.67
C GLY A 239 -6.97 -15.14 -7.94
N LEU A 240 -6.43 -14.92 -9.14
CA LEU A 240 -7.04 -15.33 -10.41
C LEU A 240 -6.89 -16.83 -10.66
N ALA A 241 -7.93 -17.47 -11.19
CA ALA A 241 -7.98 -18.93 -11.32
C ALA A 241 -6.89 -19.49 -12.25
N GLU A 242 -6.72 -18.88 -13.42
CA GLU A 242 -5.74 -19.28 -14.44
C GLU A 242 -4.32 -19.11 -13.89
N LEU A 243 -4.08 -18.02 -13.16
CA LEU A 243 -2.77 -17.74 -12.56
C LEU A 243 -2.43 -18.72 -11.44
N LYS A 244 -3.40 -19.09 -10.59
CA LYS A 244 -3.18 -20.09 -9.53
C LYS A 244 -2.72 -21.43 -10.10
N LEU A 245 -3.37 -21.88 -11.18
CA LEU A 245 -3.02 -23.14 -11.83
C LEU A 245 -1.59 -23.09 -12.38
N LYS A 246 -1.20 -21.98 -13.01
CA LYS A 246 0.17 -21.79 -13.50
C LYS A 246 1.21 -21.73 -12.40
N LEU A 247 0.93 -20.99 -11.32
CA LEU A 247 1.82 -20.92 -10.16
C LEU A 247 1.95 -22.29 -9.47
N ALA A 248 0.87 -23.07 -9.41
CA ALA A 248 0.88 -24.41 -8.85
C ALA A 248 1.69 -25.40 -9.70
N ASP A 249 1.55 -25.33 -11.03
CA ASP A 249 2.32 -26.13 -11.98
C ASP A 249 3.83 -25.86 -11.86
N GLU A 250 4.23 -24.59 -11.71
CA GLU A 250 5.64 -24.19 -11.68
C GLU A 250 6.31 -24.34 -10.31
N HIS A 251 5.57 -24.07 -9.23
CA HIS A 251 6.14 -23.99 -7.88
C HIS A 251 5.57 -25.03 -6.91
N GLY A 252 4.70 -25.94 -7.37
CA GLY A 252 3.92 -26.82 -6.51
C GLY A 252 2.85 -26.05 -5.72
N ASP A 253 2.32 -26.67 -4.67
CA ASP A 253 1.21 -26.11 -3.88
C ASP A 253 1.40 -24.63 -3.51
N LEU A 254 0.32 -23.86 -3.66
CA LEU A 254 0.30 -22.45 -3.29
C LEU A 254 0.54 -22.29 -1.80
N ARG A 255 1.64 -21.61 -1.44
CA ARG A 255 2.05 -21.39 -0.06
C ARG A 255 2.83 -20.10 0.08
N VAL A 256 2.87 -19.57 1.29
CA VAL A 256 3.74 -18.46 1.65
C VAL A 256 5.21 -18.87 1.39
N PRO A 257 6.01 -18.09 0.64
CA PRO A 257 7.43 -18.39 0.45
C PRO A 257 8.21 -18.44 1.78
N ALA A 258 9.22 -19.32 1.85
CA ALA A 258 9.98 -19.55 3.09
C ALA A 258 10.73 -18.30 3.60
N ALA A 259 11.17 -17.42 2.70
CA ALA A 259 11.87 -16.19 3.05
C ALA A 259 10.97 -15.13 3.72
N LEU A 260 9.63 -15.26 3.63
CA LEU A 260 8.72 -14.26 4.16
C LEU A 260 8.54 -14.38 5.68
N ALA A 261 8.73 -13.26 6.37
CA ALA A 261 8.41 -13.09 7.78
C ALA A 261 6.98 -12.58 8.00
N ALA A 262 6.45 -11.80 7.05
CA ALA A 262 5.05 -11.41 6.99
C ALA A 262 4.60 -11.25 5.54
N TRP A 263 3.31 -11.50 5.28
CA TRP A 263 2.68 -11.18 4.00
C TRP A 263 1.33 -10.50 4.22
N THR A 264 1.23 -9.22 3.86
CA THR A 264 -0.04 -8.47 3.84
C THR A 264 -0.48 -8.26 2.40
N ASN A 265 -1.69 -8.68 2.07
CA ASN A 265 -2.32 -8.39 0.79
C ASN A 265 -3.31 -7.25 0.93
N LEU A 266 -3.03 -6.13 0.26
CA LEU A 266 -3.93 -4.96 0.21
C LEU A 266 -4.73 -5.00 -1.08
N MET A 267 -6.06 -5.02 -0.95
CA MET A 267 -6.98 -5.07 -2.08
C MET A 267 -8.16 -4.12 -1.92
N ASP A 268 -8.39 -3.28 -2.92
CA ASP A 268 -9.65 -2.56 -3.04
C ASP A 268 -10.67 -3.50 -3.70
N ARG A 269 -11.79 -3.79 -3.03
CA ARG A 269 -12.81 -4.74 -3.53
C ARG A 269 -13.55 -4.25 -4.80
N GLN A 270 -13.31 -3.00 -5.19
CA GLN A 270 -13.78 -2.41 -6.44
C GLN A 270 -12.65 -2.26 -7.48
N ASP A 271 -11.41 -2.63 -7.13
CA ASP A 271 -10.32 -2.79 -8.07
C ASP A 271 -10.47 -4.14 -8.78
N ILE A 272 -10.88 -4.07 -10.05
CA ILE A 272 -11.11 -5.26 -10.87
C ILE A 272 -9.90 -6.20 -10.90
N ALA A 273 -8.67 -5.69 -10.81
CA ALA A 273 -7.47 -6.52 -10.82
C ALA A 273 -7.35 -7.47 -9.61
N THR A 274 -8.11 -7.21 -8.55
CA THR A 274 -8.13 -8.03 -7.32
C THR A 274 -9.24 -9.06 -7.29
N VAL A 275 -10.04 -9.12 -8.35
CA VAL A 275 -11.06 -10.16 -8.52
C VAL A 275 -10.40 -11.53 -8.43
N GLY A 276 -10.96 -12.40 -7.60
CA GLY A 276 -10.38 -13.69 -7.28
C GLY A 276 -10.71 -14.12 -5.86
N ASP A 277 -10.24 -15.29 -5.45
CA ASP A 277 -10.44 -15.74 -4.06
C ASP A 277 -9.45 -15.01 -3.13
N ASP A 278 -9.80 -14.95 -1.84
CA ASP A 278 -8.95 -14.37 -0.81
C ASP A 278 -7.64 -15.18 -0.68
N LEU A 279 -6.49 -14.51 -0.74
CA LEU A 279 -5.18 -15.17 -0.76
C LEU A 279 -4.93 -15.97 0.53
N ALA A 280 -5.45 -15.53 1.67
CA ALA A 280 -5.35 -16.22 2.95
C ALA A 280 -6.03 -17.59 2.94
N ALA A 281 -7.06 -17.79 2.10
CA ALA A 281 -7.72 -19.08 1.92
C ALA A 281 -6.99 -19.97 0.91
N LEU A 282 -6.24 -19.37 -0.03
CA LEU A 282 -5.58 -20.07 -1.13
C LEU A 282 -4.15 -20.52 -0.80
N TYR A 283 -3.38 -19.67 -0.12
CA TYR A 283 -1.95 -19.88 0.10
C TYR A 283 -1.74 -20.46 1.50
N ALA A 284 -1.26 -21.69 1.56
CA ALA A 284 -0.94 -22.36 2.81
C ALA A 284 0.18 -21.62 3.57
N PRO A 285 0.23 -21.71 4.92
CA PRO A 285 1.30 -21.11 5.70
C PRO A 285 2.67 -21.69 5.33
N ASN A 286 3.74 -20.90 5.51
CA ASN A 286 5.09 -21.45 5.43
C ASN A 286 5.45 -22.26 6.69
N ALA A 287 6.62 -22.90 6.71
CA ALA A 287 7.06 -23.74 7.83
C ALA A 287 7.20 -22.98 9.17
N ALA A 288 7.38 -21.65 9.13
CA ALA A 288 7.41 -20.79 10.31
C ALA A 288 5.99 -20.35 10.75
N GLY A 289 4.93 -20.84 10.10
CA GLY A 289 3.55 -20.51 10.41
C GLY A 289 3.08 -19.16 9.87
N VAL A 290 3.86 -18.49 9.03
CA VAL A 290 3.48 -17.19 8.42
C VAL A 290 2.32 -17.42 7.46
N ARG A 291 1.25 -16.64 7.62
CA ARG A 291 0.03 -16.67 6.80
C ARG A 291 -0.12 -15.37 6.02
N VAL A 292 -0.82 -15.43 4.90
CA VAL A 292 -1.25 -14.22 4.21
C VAL A 292 -2.32 -13.52 5.05
N ARG A 293 -2.18 -12.21 5.22
CA ARG A 293 -3.20 -11.34 5.81
C ARG A 293 -3.85 -10.51 4.73
N ASP A 294 -5.05 -10.90 4.35
CA ASP A 294 -5.93 -10.15 3.45
C ASP A 294 -6.52 -8.93 4.16
N VAL A 295 -6.25 -7.73 3.63
CA VAL A 295 -6.67 -6.46 4.22
C VAL A 295 -7.37 -5.61 3.15
N PRO A 296 -8.70 -5.44 3.22
CA PRO A 296 -9.40 -4.57 2.30
C PRO A 296 -8.93 -3.13 2.48
N VAL A 297 -8.90 -2.36 1.39
CA VAL A 297 -8.56 -0.94 1.37
C VAL A 297 -9.53 -0.15 0.49
N ILE A 298 -9.46 1.18 0.55
CA ILE A 298 -10.11 2.07 -0.42
C ILE A 298 -9.02 2.83 -1.16
N ASN A 299 -8.81 2.50 -2.43
CA ASN A 299 -7.90 3.21 -3.30
C ASN A 299 -8.61 4.42 -3.92
N ALA A 300 -8.52 5.55 -3.23
CA ALA A 300 -9.13 6.82 -3.65
C ALA A 300 -8.27 7.64 -4.64
N TYR A 301 -7.38 7.01 -5.42
CA TYR A 301 -6.62 7.76 -6.42
C TYR A 301 -7.53 8.25 -7.55
N ARG A 302 -7.34 9.52 -7.92
CA ARG A 302 -8.00 10.17 -9.05
C ARG A 302 -6.99 10.62 -10.08
N ARG A 303 -7.35 10.45 -11.34
CA ARG A 303 -6.64 11.02 -12.49
C ARG A 303 -6.76 12.55 -12.48
N PRO A 304 -5.92 13.27 -13.25
CA PRO A 304 -6.04 14.72 -13.39
C PRO A 304 -7.41 15.21 -13.88
N ASP A 305 -8.14 14.39 -14.64
CA ASP A 305 -9.52 14.66 -15.11
C ASP A 305 -10.60 14.37 -14.05
N GLY A 306 -10.22 13.91 -12.86
CA GLY A 306 -11.11 13.59 -11.74
C GLY A 306 -11.64 12.16 -11.72
N ALA A 307 -11.45 11.38 -12.80
CA ALA A 307 -11.91 10.00 -12.86
C ALA A 307 -11.13 9.11 -11.88
N GLU A 308 -11.85 8.20 -11.22
CA GLU A 308 -11.26 7.26 -10.26
C GLU A 308 -10.37 6.24 -10.99
N ASN A 309 -9.24 5.91 -10.37
CA ASN A 309 -8.45 4.74 -10.77
C ASN A 309 -8.02 3.99 -9.50
N ARG A 310 -8.85 3.00 -9.14
CA ARG A 310 -8.72 2.16 -7.96
C ARG A 310 -7.58 1.15 -8.04
N HIS A 311 -7.00 0.98 -9.22
CA HIS A 311 -5.84 0.11 -9.41
C HIS A 311 -4.51 0.86 -9.31
N LYS A 312 -4.49 2.20 -9.18
CA LYS A 312 -3.23 2.94 -9.25
C LYS A 312 -2.36 2.70 -8.00
N SER A 313 -1.10 2.28 -8.22
CA SER A 313 -0.07 2.10 -7.16
C SER A 313 -0.02 3.20 -6.10
N TYR A 314 -0.01 4.49 -6.48
CA TYR A 314 0.09 5.59 -5.51
C TYR A 314 -1.07 5.64 -4.53
N GLY A 315 -2.26 5.27 -4.99
CA GLY A 315 -3.44 5.25 -4.13
C GLY A 315 -3.36 4.16 -3.07
N TYR A 316 -2.86 2.96 -3.42
CA TYR A 316 -2.55 1.91 -2.45
C TYR A 316 -1.48 2.36 -1.44
N LEU A 317 -0.38 2.94 -1.91
CA LEU A 317 0.77 3.36 -1.09
C LEU A 317 0.42 4.45 -0.06
N ARG A 318 -0.67 5.19 -0.27
CA ARG A 318 -1.16 6.22 0.66
C ARG A 318 -2.37 5.79 1.49
N THR A 319 -2.80 4.53 1.39
CA THR A 319 -3.89 4.02 2.24
C THR A 319 -3.49 4.01 3.72
N PRO A 320 -4.45 4.17 4.65
CA PRO A 320 -4.18 4.01 6.08
C PRO A 320 -3.62 2.62 6.41
N GLU A 321 -4.06 1.58 5.71
CA GLU A 321 -3.62 0.20 5.89
C GLU A 321 -2.15 0.02 5.53
N PHE A 322 -1.73 0.49 4.34
CA PHE A 322 -0.32 0.48 3.97
C PHE A 322 0.53 1.26 4.97
N SER A 323 0.06 2.44 5.38
CA SER A 323 0.76 3.30 6.34
C SER A 323 0.99 2.59 7.68
N ARG A 324 -0.02 1.87 8.19
CA ARG A 324 0.10 1.09 9.45
C ARG A 324 1.07 -0.09 9.30
N VAL A 325 1.03 -0.81 8.17
CA VAL A 325 1.96 -1.92 7.89
C VAL A 325 3.40 -1.41 7.85
N LEU A 326 3.63 -0.31 7.13
CA LEU A 326 4.96 0.27 7.02
C LEU A 326 5.45 0.84 8.36
N ALA A 327 4.61 1.56 9.10
CA ALA A 327 5.00 2.07 10.42
C ALA A 327 5.39 0.93 11.38
N ALA A 328 4.60 -0.14 11.43
CA ALA A 328 4.93 -1.32 12.25
C ALA A 328 6.24 -1.98 11.81
N PHE A 329 6.51 -2.05 10.50
CA PHE A 329 7.77 -2.58 9.98
C PHE A 329 8.97 -1.71 10.40
N LEU A 330 8.84 -0.39 10.30
CA LEU A 330 9.89 0.57 10.68
C LEU A 330 10.14 0.61 12.19
N ASP A 331 9.09 0.43 13.02
CA ASP A 331 9.19 0.47 14.48
C ASP A 331 9.64 -0.85 15.11
N ALA A 332 9.50 -1.98 14.40
CA ALA A 332 9.87 -3.27 14.95
C ALA A 332 11.37 -3.32 15.27
N PRO A 333 11.78 -3.84 16.45
CA PRO A 333 13.18 -3.99 16.78
C PRO A 333 13.87 -4.89 15.76
N GLY A 334 15.12 -4.51 15.45
CA GLY A 334 15.99 -5.23 14.53
C GLY A 334 16.10 -6.69 14.88
#